data_AF-A0A2H3D0I0-F1
#
_entry.id   AF-A0A2H3D0I0-F1
#
_cell.length_a   1.000
_cell.length_b   1.000
_cell.length_c   1.000
_cell.angle_alpha   90.00
_cell.angle_beta   90.00
_cell.angle_gamma   90.00
#
_symmetry.space_group_name_H-M   'P 1'
#
loop_
_entity.id
_entity.type
_entity.pdbx_description
1 polymer ?
#
loop_
_entity_poly.entity_id
_entity_poly.type
_entity_poly.pdbx_seq_one_letter_code
_entity_poly.pdbx_strand_id
1 'polypeptide(L)'
;LRSNDIPSDSELSSFWDIIKQGPRRIANLDQKIARTKTFLDTLLNERDMVEHYIADAKVLSSPVRRLPSDILRSIALETIPSPSEHDSLDTHSSPWTLSQVCRSWRLTIVNSPELW
;
A
#
# COMPACT_ATOMS: atom_id res chain seq x y z
N LEU A 1 -6.45 12.19 48.76
CA LEU A 1 -6.17 11.31 49.93
C LEU A 1 -4.88 11.80 50.60
N ARG A 2 -4.97 12.80 51.47
CA ARG A 2 -3.86 13.37 52.26
C ARG A 2 -4.35 13.78 53.65
N SER A 3 -5.06 12.89 54.34
CA SER A 3 -5.28 13.00 55.79
C SER A 3 -5.20 11.61 56.41
N ASN A 4 -4.66 11.52 57.63
CA ASN A 4 -4.61 10.31 58.46
C ASN A 4 -5.83 10.21 59.40
N ASP A 5 -6.80 11.11 59.26
CA ASP A 5 -8.03 11.09 60.07
C ASP A 5 -8.99 9.99 59.60
N ILE A 6 -9.78 9.48 60.54
CA ILE A 6 -10.83 8.49 60.25
C ILE A 6 -11.87 9.16 59.32
N PRO A 7 -12.23 8.54 58.18
CA PRO A 7 -13.23 9.08 57.29
C PRO A 7 -14.58 9.23 58.00
N SER A 8 -15.23 10.37 57.78
CA SER A 8 -16.60 10.60 58.23
C SER A 8 -17.59 9.67 57.51
N ASP A 9 -18.78 9.48 58.09
CA ASP A 9 -19.81 8.61 57.51
C ASP A 9 -20.25 9.03 56.10
N SER A 10 -20.22 10.34 55.80
CA SER A 10 -20.49 10.87 54.47
C SER A 10 -19.39 10.52 53.47
N GLU A 11 -18.12 10.58 53.88
CA GLU A 11 -16.99 10.13 53.06
C GLU A 11 -17.05 8.63 52.81
N LEU A 12 -17.32 7.82 53.84
CA LEU A 12 -17.51 6.38 53.68
C LEU A 12 -18.66 6.07 52.71
N SER A 13 -19.80 6.75 52.82
CA SER A 13 -20.92 6.57 51.90
C SER A 13 -20.52 6.90 50.45
N SER A 14 -19.75 7.96 50.24
CA SER A 14 -19.24 8.32 48.91
C SER A 14 -18.28 7.25 48.34
N PHE A 15 -17.45 6.65 49.19
CA PHE A 15 -16.55 5.57 48.78
C PHE A 15 -17.33 4.30 48.42
N TRP A 16 -18.35 3.95 49.20
CA TRP A 16 -19.23 2.83 48.89
C TRP A 16 -19.95 3.00 47.56
N ASP A 17 -20.41 4.20 47.24
CA ASP A 17 -21.01 4.50 45.95
C ASP A 17 -20.02 4.35 44.79
N ILE A 18 -18.77 4.79 44.97
CA ILE A 18 -17.70 4.57 43.98
C ILE A 18 -17.43 3.07 43.79
N ILE A 19 -17.31 2.31 44.88
CA ILE A 19 -17.07 0.86 44.83
C ILE A 19 -18.23 0.15 44.13
N LYS A 20 -19.47 0.55 44.41
CA LYS A 20 -20.68 -0.04 43.82
C LYS A 20 -20.85 0.30 42.35
N GLN A 21 -20.56 1.53 41.94
CA GLN A 21 -20.76 2.00 40.57
C GLN A 21 -19.55 1.77 39.66
N GLY A 22 -18.35 1.65 40.23
CA GLY A 22 -17.07 1.48 39.53
C GLY A 22 -17.08 0.35 38.51
N PRO A 23 -17.45 -0.89 38.88
CA PRO A 23 -17.46 -2.03 37.95
C PRO A 23 -18.34 -1.79 36.72
N ARG A 24 -19.54 -1.20 36.89
CA ARG A 24 -20.43 -0.86 35.77
C ARG A 24 -19.83 0.21 34.87
N ARG A 25 -19.16 1.22 35.44
CA ARG A 25 -18.48 2.27 34.66
C ARG A 25 -17.32 1.68 33.86
N ILE A 26 -16.52 0.80 34.46
CA ILE A 26 -15.43 0.08 33.77
C ILE A 26 -16.00 -0.74 32.61
N ALA A 27 -17.02 -1.57 32.85
CA ALA A 27 -17.64 -2.37 31.78
C ALA A 27 -18.18 -1.52 30.62
N ASN A 28 -18.75 -0.34 30.91
CA ASN A 28 -19.20 0.58 29.85
C ASN A 28 -18.03 1.16 29.05
N LEU A 29 -16.93 1.50 29.71
CA LEU A 29 -15.72 1.98 29.06
C LEU A 29 -15.09 0.89 28.20
N ASP A 30 -14.96 -0.33 28.71
CA ASP A 30 -14.41 -1.47 27.97
C ASP A 30 -15.26 -1.78 26.72
N GLN A 31 -16.59 -1.71 26.83
CA GLN A 31 -17.46 -1.86 25.67
C GLN A 31 -17.24 -0.76 24.63
N LYS A 32 -17.08 0.49 25.04
CA LYS A 32 -16.78 1.61 24.13
C LYS A 32 -15.40 1.43 23.49
N ILE A 33 -14.39 1.05 24.26
CA ILE A 33 -13.05 0.77 23.78
C ILE A 33 -13.08 -0.36 22.73
N ALA A 34 -13.77 -1.46 23.01
CA ALA A 34 -13.90 -2.58 22.07
C ALA A 34 -14.54 -2.13 20.76
N ARG A 35 -15.66 -1.40 20.82
CA ARG A 35 -16.34 -0.87 19.62
C ARG A 35 -15.45 0.06 18.81
N THR A 36 -14.77 0.99 19.48
CA THR A 36 -13.86 1.93 18.81
C THR A 36 -12.68 1.22 18.17
N LYS A 37 -12.12 0.18 18.81
CA LYS A 37 -11.05 -0.64 18.23
C LYS A 37 -11.52 -1.34 16.95
N THR A 38 -12.68 -1.99 16.98
CA THR A 38 -13.26 -2.64 15.79
C THR A 38 -13.49 -1.64 14.65
N PHE A 39 -13.98 -0.44 14.99
CA PHE A 39 -14.18 0.61 13.99
C PHE A 39 -12.84 1.11 13.41
N LEU A 40 -11.83 1.29 14.27
CA LEU A 40 -10.47 1.63 13.84
C LEU A 40 -9.89 0.57 12.91
N ASP A 41 -10.01 -0.71 13.25
CA ASP A 41 -9.52 -1.81 12.41
C ASP A 41 -10.20 -1.81 11.03
N THR A 42 -11.49 -1.48 10.97
CA THR A 42 -12.22 -1.34 9.71
C THR A 42 -11.63 -0.21 8.85
N LEU A 43 -11.38 0.96 9.44
CA LEU A 43 -10.80 2.11 8.74
C LEU A 43 -9.36 1.86 8.29
N LEU A 44 -8.56 1.15 9.09
CA LEU A 44 -7.20 0.76 8.72
C LEU A 44 -7.20 -0.16 7.50
N ASN A 45 -8.07 -1.18 7.49
CA ASN A 45 -8.21 -2.06 6.33
C ASN A 45 -8.65 -1.32 5.07
N GLU A 46 -9.60 -0.38 5.19
CA GLU A 46 -10.04 0.43 4.06
C GLU A 46 -8.92 1.33 3.53
N ARG A 47 -8.15 1.98 4.42
CA ARG A 47 -6.98 2.77 4.03
C ARG A 47 -5.98 1.92 3.26
N ASP A 48 -5.61 0.76 3.80
CA ASP A 48 -4.59 -0.11 3.20
C ASP A 48 -5.05 -0.58 1.80
N MET A 49 -6.33 -0.91 1.64
CA MET A 49 -6.92 -1.25 0.34
C MET A 49 -6.84 -0.07 -0.66
N VAL A 50 -7.14 1.14 -0.22
CA VAL A 50 -7.04 2.34 -1.06
C VAL A 50 -5.59 2.64 -1.45
N GLU A 51 -4.64 2.50 -0.53
CA GLU A 51 -3.22 2.65 -0.81
C GLU A 51 -2.74 1.66 -1.89
N HIS A 52 -3.18 0.40 -1.80
CA HIS A 52 -2.92 -0.60 -2.84
C HIS A 52 -3.49 -0.18 -4.20
N TYR A 53 -4.75 0.28 -4.26
CA TYR A 53 -5.34 0.73 -5.52
C TYR A 53 -4.63 1.94 -6.13
N ILE A 54 -4.18 2.89 -5.29
CA ILE A 54 -3.40 4.04 -5.74
C ILE A 54 -2.06 3.57 -6.33
N ALA A 55 -1.38 2.63 -5.67
CA ALA A 55 -0.12 2.08 -6.15
C ALA A 55 -0.29 1.39 -7.52
N ASP A 56 -1.30 0.55 -7.66
CA ASP A 56 -1.63 -0.13 -8.92
C ASP A 56 -1.97 0.87 -10.03
N ALA A 57 -2.80 1.87 -9.73
CA ALA A 57 -3.16 2.91 -10.68
C ALA A 57 -1.93 3.72 -11.14
N LYS A 58 -0.99 4.04 -10.24
CA LYS A 58 0.28 4.71 -10.62
C LYS A 58 1.12 3.85 -11.55
N VAL A 59 1.24 2.56 -11.25
CA VAL A 59 2.00 1.61 -12.08
C VAL A 59 1.36 1.47 -13.47
N LEU A 60 0.03 1.31 -13.53
CA LEU A 60 -0.72 1.20 -14.78
C LEU A 60 -0.75 2.50 -15.59
N SER A 61 -0.79 3.65 -14.93
CA SER A 61 -0.75 4.96 -15.58
C SER A 61 0.66 5.46 -15.87
N SER A 62 1.72 4.67 -15.58
CA SER A 62 3.08 5.09 -15.91
C SER A 62 3.20 5.46 -17.41
N PRO A 63 3.81 6.61 -17.76
CA PRO A 63 3.95 7.05 -19.16
C PRO A 63 4.62 6.01 -20.05
N VAL A 64 5.56 5.25 -19.48
CA VAL A 64 6.27 4.13 -20.10
C VAL A 64 5.29 3.12 -20.73
N ARG A 65 4.18 2.79 -20.04
CA ARG A 65 3.16 1.85 -20.56
C ARG A 65 2.24 2.45 -21.62
N ARG A 66 2.28 3.77 -21.82
CA ARG A 66 1.42 4.53 -22.75
C ARG A 66 2.19 5.09 -23.95
N LEU A 67 3.46 4.74 -24.12
CA LEU A 67 4.23 5.14 -25.29
C LEU A 67 3.58 4.56 -26.56
N PRO A 68 3.35 5.39 -27.61
CA PRO A 68 2.98 4.89 -28.92
C PRO A 68 3.99 3.87 -29.45
N SER A 69 3.53 2.92 -30.26
CA SER A 69 4.37 1.88 -30.86
C SER A 69 5.59 2.46 -31.57
N ASP A 70 5.40 3.55 -32.30
CA ASP A 70 6.45 4.14 -33.14
C ASP A 70 7.57 4.74 -32.29
N ILE A 71 7.21 5.42 -31.20
CA ILE A 71 8.18 5.99 -30.26
C ILE A 71 8.93 4.89 -29.53
N LEU A 72 8.22 3.84 -29.09
CA LEU A 72 8.86 2.71 -28.43
C LEU A 72 9.84 2.00 -29.37
N ARG A 73 9.47 1.82 -30.64
CA ARG A 73 10.33 1.22 -31.66
C ARG A 73 11.57 2.08 -31.92
N SER A 74 11.41 3.40 -32.02
CA SER A 74 12.55 4.32 -32.12
C SER A 74 13.49 4.20 -30.93
N ILE A 75 12.96 4.15 -29.70
CA ILE A 75 13.78 3.90 -28.50
C ILE A 75 14.52 2.57 -28.61
N ALA A 76 13.83 1.50 -29.03
CA ALA A 76 14.45 0.19 -29.16
C ALA A 76 15.60 0.17 -30.17
N LEU A 77 15.43 0.82 -31.33
CA LEU A 77 16.48 0.96 -32.35
C LEU A 77 17.73 1.65 -31.79
N GLU A 78 17.57 2.73 -31.03
CA GLU A 78 18.69 3.47 -30.41
C GLU A 78 19.41 2.69 -29.30
N THR A 79 18.82 1.59 -28.82
CA THR A 79 19.41 0.76 -27.77
C THR A 79 20.11 -0.49 -28.31
N ILE A 80 20.08 -0.74 -29.62
CA ILE A 80 20.77 -1.88 -30.22
C ILE A 80 22.29 -1.66 -30.07
N PRO A 81 23.05 -2.65 -29.54
CA PRO A 81 24.50 -2.57 -29.46
C PRO A 81 25.14 -2.35 -30.83
N SER A 82 26.41 -1.94 -30.85
CA SER A 82 27.13 -1.80 -32.11
C SER A 82 27.06 -3.10 -32.94
N PRO A 83 27.08 -3.04 -34.29
CA PRO A 83 26.96 -4.24 -35.13
C PRO A 83 28.02 -5.32 -34.85
N SER A 84 29.15 -4.96 -34.25
CA SER A 84 30.20 -5.88 -33.81
C SER A 84 29.89 -6.64 -32.52
N GLU A 85 28.92 -6.19 -31.74
CA GLU A 85 28.54 -6.72 -30.42
C GLU A 85 27.08 -7.18 -30.36
N HIS A 86 26.32 -6.99 -31.44
CA HIS A 86 24.91 -7.34 -31.50
C HIS A 86 24.72 -8.83 -31.86
N ASP A 87 24.26 -9.60 -30.88
CA ASP A 87 23.71 -10.94 -31.07
C ASP A 87 22.18 -10.88 -30.92
N SER A 88 21.45 -10.99 -32.02
CA SER A 88 19.99 -10.93 -32.01
C SER A 88 19.33 -12.11 -31.30
N LEU A 89 20.07 -13.17 -30.95
CA LEU A 89 19.59 -14.30 -30.17
C LEU A 89 19.86 -14.16 -28.66
N ASP A 90 20.66 -13.18 -28.25
CA ASP A 90 20.91 -12.92 -26.83
C ASP A 90 19.73 -12.21 -26.17
N THR A 91 18.84 -13.00 -25.57
CA THR A 91 17.66 -12.49 -24.88
C THR A 91 17.95 -11.65 -23.63
N HIS A 92 19.20 -11.59 -23.17
CA HIS A 92 19.62 -10.76 -22.04
C HIS A 92 20.12 -9.37 -22.45
N SER A 93 20.28 -9.10 -23.74
CA SER A 93 20.67 -7.78 -24.25
C SER A 93 19.52 -7.07 -24.97
N SER A 94 19.76 -5.82 -25.33
CA SER A 94 18.79 -5.04 -26.11
C SER A 94 18.71 -5.58 -27.54
N PRO A 95 17.51 -5.65 -28.16
CA PRO A 95 16.23 -5.07 -27.71
C PRO A 95 15.36 -6.00 -26.85
N TRP A 96 15.78 -7.24 -26.58
CA TRP A 96 15.00 -8.21 -25.82
C TRP A 96 14.67 -7.78 -24.40
N THR A 97 15.58 -7.10 -23.71
CA THR A 97 15.34 -6.58 -22.34
C THR A 97 14.15 -5.63 -22.27
N LEU A 98 13.95 -4.80 -23.30
CA LEU A 98 12.81 -3.87 -23.38
C LEU A 98 11.47 -4.64 -23.54
N SER A 99 11.48 -5.82 -24.16
CA SER A 99 10.28 -6.66 -24.31
C SER A 99 9.74 -7.17 -22.95
N GLN A 100 10.53 -7.09 -21.88
CA GLN A 100 10.15 -7.56 -20.54
C GLN A 100 9.43 -6.50 -19.69
N VAL A 101 9.32 -5.26 -20.16
CA VAL A 101 8.67 -4.16 -19.40
C VAL A 101 7.17 -4.37 -19.25
N CYS A 102 6.45 -4.64 -20.34
CA CYS A 102 5.02 -4.98 -20.31
C CYS A 102 4.57 -5.69 -21.60
N ARG A 103 3.34 -6.21 -21.62
CA ARG A 103 2.78 -6.87 -22.82
C ARG A 103 2.79 -5.99 -24.06
N SER A 104 2.44 -4.70 -23.92
CA SER A 104 2.43 -3.77 -25.06
C SER A 104 3.83 -3.61 -25.64
N TRP A 105 4.85 -3.50 -24.79
CA TRP A 105 6.23 -3.36 -25.25
C TRP A 105 6.72 -4.61 -25.96
N ARG A 106 6.43 -5.79 -25.39
CA ARG A 106 6.72 -7.07 -26.01
C ARG A 106 6.14 -7.18 -27.41
N LEU A 107 4.85 -6.85 -27.56
CA LEU A 107 4.18 -6.92 -28.86
C LEU A 107 4.79 -5.97 -29.88
N THR A 108 5.12 -4.73 -29.49
CA THR A 108 5.77 -3.78 -30.40
C THR A 108 7.15 -4.27 -30.84
N ILE A 109 7.98 -4.72 -29.91
CA ILE A 109 9.37 -5.13 -30.19
C ILE A 109 9.41 -6.40 -31.05
N VAL A 110 8.67 -7.45 -30.65
CA VAL A 110 8.66 -8.72 -31.38
C VAL A 110 8.11 -8.56 -32.80
N ASN A 111 7.15 -7.65 -33.02
CA ASN A 111 6.55 -7.40 -34.32
C ASN A 111 7.28 -6.33 -35.16
N SER A 112 8.47 -5.87 -34.76
CA SER A 112 9.27 -4.91 -35.53
C SER A 112 10.47 -5.62 -36.17
N PRO A 113 10.40 -6.01 -37.46
CA PRO A 113 11.47 -6.74 -38.14
C PRO A 113 12.81 -6.01 -38.17
N GLU A 114 12.80 -4.68 -38.15
CA GLU A 114 14.00 -3.83 -38.17
C GLU A 114 14.86 -3.90 -36.89
N LEU A 115 14.42 -4.62 -35.86
CA LEU A 115 15.12 -4.82 -34.60
C LEU A 115 15.97 -6.11 -34.55
N TRP A 116 15.97 -6.91 -35.62
CA TRP A 116 16.61 -8.23 -35.70
C TRP A 116 17.54 -8.33 -36.91
#